data_AF-A0A8X8ZIQ0-F1
#
_entry.id   AF-A0A8X8ZIQ0-F1
#
_cell.length_a   1.000
_cell.length_b   1.000
_cell.length_c   1.000
_cell.angle_alpha   90.00
_cell.angle_beta   90.00
_cell.angle_gamma   90.00
#
_symmetry.space_group_name_H-M   'P 1'
#
loop_
_entity.id
_entity.type
_entity.pdbx_description
1 polymer ?
#
loop_
_entity_poly.entity_id
_entity_poly.type
_entity_poly.pdbx_seq_one_letter_code
_entity_poly.pdbx_strand_id
1 'polypeptide(L)' 'MNAVAEGIGATATTRVLIRRDDAAASNGVSFSGTGAEMDIVVSSVCAYIGALNKMLRFQAPTKSEITNQL' A
#
# COMPACT_ATOMS: atom_id res chain seq x y z
N MET A 1 1.90 1.31 -14.92
CA MET A 1 0.81 2.30 -14.91
C MET A 1 -0.08 1.94 -16.09
N ASN A 2 -1.24 1.33 -15.85
CA ASN A 2 -2.19 1.02 -16.92
C ASN A 2 -3.22 2.15 -16.94
N ALA A 3 -3.08 3.06 -17.91
CA ALA A 3 -4.17 3.97 -18.22
C ALA A 3 -5.27 3.15 -18.91
N VAL A 4 -6.44 3.06 -18.28
CA VAL A 4 -7.62 2.39 -18.84
C VAL A 4 -8.66 3.46 -19.16
N ALA A 5 -9.04 3.48 -20.44
CA ALA A 5 -10.05 4.27 -21.13
C ALA A 5 -9.72 5.75 -21.41
N GLU A 6 -9.70 6.12 -22.69
CA GLU A 6 -9.71 7.50 -23.16
C GLU A 6 -11.18 7.92 -23.37
N GLY A 7 -11.61 9.01 -22.71
CA GLY A 7 -12.97 9.54 -22.82
C GLY A 7 -13.40 10.36 -21.60
N ILE A 8 -14.46 11.16 -21.74
CA ILE A 8 -15.09 11.88 -20.61
C ILE A 8 -15.67 10.84 -19.65
N GLY A 9 -15.24 10.85 -18.38
CA GLY A 9 -15.63 9.85 -17.38
C GLY A 9 -14.67 8.66 -17.25
N ALA A 10 -13.47 8.73 -17.84
CA ALA A 10 -12.41 7.77 -17.61
C ALA A 10 -11.98 7.73 -16.13
N THR A 11 -11.77 6.53 -15.59
CA THR A 11 -11.31 6.33 -14.20
C THR A 11 -9.84 5.95 -14.18
N ALA A 12 -9.03 6.76 -13.51
CA ALA A 12 -7.62 6.46 -13.28
C ALA A 12 -7.47 5.38 -12.21
N THR A 13 -6.96 4.22 -12.61
CA THR A 13 -6.59 3.15 -11.69
C THR A 13 -5.09 3.17 -11.43
N THR A 14 -4.71 3.29 -10.16
CA THR A 14 -3.31 3.29 -9.72
C THR A 14 -3.07 2.12 -8.76
N ARG A 15 -1.85 1.56 -8.83
CA ARG A 15 -1.40 0.51 -7.92
C ARG A 15 -0.03 0.89 -7.39
N VAL A 16 0.08 0.95 -6.08
CA VAL A 16 1.32 1.24 -5.36
C VAL A 16 1.78 -0.03 -4.65
N LEU A 17 3.09 -0.26 -4.66
CA LEU A 17 3.76 -1.35 -3.96
C LEU A 17 4.93 -0.77 -3.16
N ILE A 18 4.84 -0.84 -1.84
CA ILE A 18 5.89 -0.43 -0.90
C ILE A 18 6.62 -1.69 -0.45
N ARG A 19 7.94 -1.70 -0.63
CA ARG A 19 8.83 -2.77 -0.19
C ARG A 19 9.93 -2.17 0.66
N ARG A 20 10.35 -2.91 1.67
CA ARG A 20 11.52 -2.58 2.46
C ARG A 20 12.77 -2.87 1.64
N ASP A 21 13.67 -1.90 1.56
CA ASP A 21 14.93 -2.00 0.84
C ASP A 21 15.99 -2.64 1.76
N ASP A 22 15.83 -3.94 2.02
CA ASP A 22 16.84 -4.74 2.71
C ASP A 22 17.46 -5.69 1.69
N ALA A 23 18.73 -5.45 1.31
CA ALA A 23 19.45 -6.20 0.27
C ALA A 23 19.57 -7.73 0.50
N ALA A 24 19.24 -8.21 1.70
CA ALA A 24 19.28 -9.63 2.08
C ALA A 24 17.90 -10.31 2.20
N ALA A 25 16.80 -9.54 2.13
CA ALA A 25 15.46 -10.08 2.35
C ALA A 25 14.80 -10.52 1.03
N SER A 26 15.18 -11.67 0.52
CA SER A 26 14.44 -12.35 -0.57
C SER A 26 12.96 -12.64 -0.21
N ASN A 27 12.59 -12.53 1.08
CA ASN A 27 11.24 -12.69 1.63
C ASN A 27 10.63 -11.38 2.18
N GLY A 28 11.06 -10.21 1.68
CA GLY A 28 10.59 -8.91 2.16
C GLY A 28 9.07 -8.74 2.05
N VAL A 29 8.42 -8.45 3.18
CA VAL A 29 6.98 -8.14 3.23
C VAL A 29 6.70 -6.93 2.36
N SER A 30 5.83 -7.09 1.36
CA SER A 30 5.43 -6.02 0.45
C SER A 30 4.01 -5.56 0.75
N PHE A 31 3.81 -4.25 0.87
CA PHE A 31 2.51 -3.64 1.12
C PHE A 31 1.99 -3.03 -0.16
N SER A 32 0.74 -3.31 -0.52
CA SER A 32 0.15 -2.77 -1.73
C SER A 32 -1.15 -2.02 -1.47
N GLY A 33 -1.35 -0.98 -2.24
CA GLY A 33 -2.58 -0.19 -2.24
C GLY A 33 -3.02 0.10 -3.66
N THR A 34 -4.32 0.31 -3.82
CA THR A 34 -4.97 0.56 -5.10
C THR A 34 -5.88 1.76 -4.96
N GLY A 35 -5.84 2.64 -5.94
CA GLY A 35 -6.74 3.78 -6.08
C GLY A 35 -7.49 3.67 -7.39
N ALA A 36 -8.76 4.07 -7.40
CA ALA A 36 -9.61 4.06 -8.58
C ALA A 36 -10.48 5.32 -8.53
N GLU A 37 -9.95 6.41 -9.08
CA GLU A 37 -10.56 7.74 -9.03
C GLU A 37 -10.46 8.39 -10.40
N MET A 38 -11.36 9.33 -10.72
CA MET A 38 -11.32 10.05 -12.00
C MET A 38 -10.05 10.89 -12.17
N ASP A 39 -9.52 11.43 -11.06
CA ASP A 39 -8.25 12.15 -11.03
C ASP A 39 -7.09 11.19 -10.72
N ILE A 40 -6.09 11.18 -11.60
CA ILE A 40 -4.87 10.37 -11.44
C ILE A 40 -4.09 10.74 -10.16
N VAL A 41 -4.07 12.02 -9.77
CA VAL A 41 -3.39 12.48 -8.56
C VAL A 41 -4.11 11.91 -7.34
N VAL A 42 -5.42 12.08 -7.26
CA VAL A 42 -6.24 11.55 -6.15
C VAL A 42 -6.15 10.02 -6.10
N SER A 43 -6.25 9.35 -7.25
CA SER A 43 -6.07 7.90 -7.36
C SER A 43 -4.74 7.46 -6.78
N SER A 44 -3.63 8.10 -7.19
CA SER A 44 -2.29 7.75 -6.71
C SER A 44 -2.10 7.96 -5.21
N VAL A 45 -2.65 9.05 -4.66
CA VAL A 45 -2.60 9.36 -3.23
C VAL A 45 -3.40 8.33 -2.43
N CYS A 46 -4.61 7.99 -2.86
CA CYS A 46 -5.43 6.95 -2.26
C CYS A 46 -4.72 5.59 -2.27
N ALA A 47 -4.10 5.22 -3.39
CA ALA A 47 -3.31 4.00 -3.49
C ALA A 47 -2.11 4.00 -2.52
N TYR A 48 -1.42 5.13 -2.39
CA TYR A 48 -0.26 5.25 -1.50
C TYR A 48 -0.65 5.19 -0.02
N ILE A 49 -1.67 5.94 0.39
CA ILE A 49 -2.22 5.89 1.75
C ILE A 49 -2.71 4.48 2.10
N GLY A 50 -3.38 3.79 1.15
CA GLY A 50 -3.81 2.41 1.34
C GLY A 50 -2.65 1.43 1.57
N ALA A 51 -1.53 1.60 0.86
CA ALA A 51 -0.32 0.81 1.06
C ALA A 51 0.32 1.11 2.42
N LEU A 52 0.42 2.40 2.81
CA LEU A 52 0.97 2.82 4.10
C LEU A 52 0.14 2.34 5.29
N ASN A 53 -1.19 2.42 5.20
CA ASN A 53 -2.08 1.94 6.26
C ASN A 53 -1.88 0.44 6.52
N LYS A 54 -1.67 -0.36 5.47
CA LYS A 54 -1.34 -1.78 5.62
C LYS A 54 0.04 -1.99 6.24
N MET A 55 1.02 -1.17 5.87
CA MET A 55 2.36 -1.20 6.46
C MET A 55 2.36 -0.87 7.95
N LEU A 56 1.69 0.21 8.36
CA LEU A 56 1.62 0.63 9.76
C LEU A 56 0.84 -0.37 10.61
N ARG A 57 -0.23 -0.98 10.07
CA ARG A 57 -0.95 -2.08 10.73
C ARG A 57 -0.10 -3.32 10.95
N PHE A 58 0.84 -3.60 10.06
CA PHE A 58 1.80 -4.69 10.22
C PHE A 58 2.89 -4.39 11.25
N GLN A 59 3.24 -3.11 11.41
CA GLN A 59 4.22 -2.67 12.42
C GLN A 59 3.62 -2.45 13.81
N ALA A 60 2.29 -2.43 13.96
CA ALA A 60 1.68 -2.43 15.28
C ALA A 60 2.12 -3.69 16.02
N PRO A 61 2.83 -3.58 17.16
CA PRO A 61 3.30 -4.75 17.87
C PRO A 61 2.11 -5.63 18.20
N THR A 62 2.15 -6.89 17.79
CA THR A 62 1.38 -7.95 18.42
C THR A 62 1.64 -7.84 19.92
N LYS A 63 0.68 -7.26 20.63
CA LYS A 63 0.62 -7.22 22.09
C LYS A 63 0.36 -8.66 22.59
N SER A 64 1.34 -9.54 22.40
CA SER A 64 1.32 -10.94 22.84
C SER A 64 2.70 -11.47 23.20
N GLU A 65 3.62 -10.59 23.62
CA GLU A 65 4.91 -10.96 24.25
C GLU A 65 5.17 -10.18 25.55
N ILE A 66 4.13 -9.62 26.18
CA ILE A 66 4.26 -8.96 27.50
C ILE A 66 3.72 -9.83 28.65
N THR A 67 3.11 -10.99 28.36
CA THR A 67 2.67 -11.93 29.41
C THR A 67 3.62 -13.13 29.50
N ASN A 68 4.90 -12.88 29.80
CA ASN A 68 5.83 -13.94 30.22
C ASN A 68 6.97 -13.40 31.10
N GLN A 69 6.69 -12.40 31.94
CA GLN A 69 7.62 -11.90 32.97
C GLN A 69 6.91 -11.43 34.26
N LEU A 70 5.83 -12.09 34.69
CA LEU A 70 5.32 -12.00 36.07
C LEU A 70 5.11 -13.40 36.64
#